data_AF-A0A7J5EW21-F1
#
_entry.id   AF-A0A7J5EW21-F1
#
_cell.length_a   1.000
_cell.length_b   1.000
_cell.length_c   1.000
_cell.angle_alpha   90.00
_cell.angle_beta   90.00
_cell.angle_gamma   90.00
#
_symmetry.space_group_name_H-M   'P 1'
#
loop_
_entity.id
_entity.type
_entity.pdbx_description
1 polymer ?
#
loop_
_entity_poly.entity_id
_entity_poly.type
_entity_poly.pdbx_seq_one_letter_code
_entity_poly.pdbx_strand_id
1 'polypeptide(L)'
;MGLRTVVAVIGLAAACLASPRATAEEATAVPLAEETMARADAATPAGGKLIELLRTVRTDLRTTKYQARTVVRPRDGHYAWDCSGMAAWILQRSAPRARRAVAGSRPVARDFFHAIARAPTDRPRKGWQRVHVSEVKAGDTFAWLRSPISTSKITGHVGFAVGPAHAVAGWPGAYAVRIVDATRLPHQDDTREPSGDGGFGFGTMVFVTGDDGEVKAYAWFGTEYLPRSRTQHVRVGERHEVVGTIDTLPSELWPWLGFMPARVVFGRPSA
;
A
#
# COMPACT_ATOMS: atom_id res chain seq x y z
N MET A 1 -24.21 79.46 -21.67
CA MET A 1 -24.81 78.73 -20.52
C MET A 1 -25.48 77.47 -21.06
N GLY A 2 -25.16 76.23 -20.73
CA GLY A 2 -24.07 75.59 -20.02
C GLY A 2 -24.25 74.10 -20.29
N LEU A 3 -23.33 73.47 -21.02
CA LEU A 3 -23.41 72.04 -21.38
C LEU A 3 -23.11 71.21 -20.13
N ARG A 4 -24.10 70.46 -19.63
CA ARG A 4 -23.93 69.51 -18.52
C ARG A 4 -23.42 68.18 -19.08
N THR A 5 -22.14 67.88 -18.83
CA THR A 5 -21.56 66.55 -19.04
C THR A 5 -22.07 65.60 -17.96
N VAL A 6 -22.80 64.56 -18.37
CA VAL A 6 -23.18 63.45 -17.48
C VAL A 6 -22.07 62.41 -17.56
N VAL A 7 -21.31 62.24 -16.47
CA VAL A 7 -20.35 61.15 -16.31
C VAL A 7 -21.08 59.96 -15.71
N ALA A 8 -21.27 58.91 -16.50
CA ALA A 8 -21.78 57.63 -16.02
C ALA A 8 -20.63 56.86 -15.34
N VAL A 9 -20.71 56.71 -14.02
CA VAL A 9 -19.80 55.86 -13.25
C VAL A 9 -20.31 54.43 -13.34
N ILE A 10 -19.68 53.61 -14.19
CA ILE A 10 -19.90 52.16 -14.23
C ILE A 10 -19.09 51.55 -13.08
N GLY A 11 -19.77 51.21 -11.99
CA GLY A 11 -19.19 50.43 -10.92
C GLY A 11 -18.98 48.98 -11.35
N LEU A 12 -17.74 48.57 -11.61
CA LEU A 12 -17.38 47.15 -11.66
C LEU A 12 -17.41 46.60 -10.23
N ALA A 13 -18.47 45.87 -9.88
CA ALA A 13 -18.47 45.00 -8.72
C ALA A 13 -17.52 43.83 -9.01
N ALA A 14 -16.30 43.90 -8.46
CA ALA A 14 -15.39 42.75 -8.43
C ALA A 14 -15.99 41.68 -7.53
N ALA A 15 -16.67 40.69 -8.13
CA ALA A 15 -17.01 39.46 -7.46
C ALA A 15 -15.69 38.72 -7.15
N CYS A 16 -15.19 38.87 -5.93
CA CYS A 16 -14.18 37.99 -5.37
C CYS A 16 -14.77 36.58 -5.29
N LEU A 17 -14.65 35.81 -6.36
CA LEU A 17 -14.86 34.37 -6.36
C LEU A 17 -13.79 33.79 -5.43
N ALA A 18 -14.15 33.58 -4.17
CA ALA A 18 -13.39 32.76 -3.26
C ALA A 18 -13.26 31.38 -3.91
N SER A 19 -12.10 31.08 -4.49
CA SER A 19 -11.76 29.72 -4.87
C SER A 19 -11.90 28.86 -3.61
N PRO A 20 -12.68 27.77 -3.62
CA PRO A 20 -12.73 26.87 -2.49
C PRO A 20 -11.32 26.33 -2.31
N ARG A 21 -10.63 26.79 -1.26
CA ARG A 21 -9.48 26.08 -0.71
C ARG A 21 -10.04 24.78 -0.16
N ALA A 22 -10.06 23.73 -0.99
CA ALA A 22 -10.01 22.38 -0.48
C ALA A 22 -8.85 22.37 0.52
N THR A 23 -9.17 22.16 1.80
CA THR A 23 -8.15 22.08 2.83
C THR A 23 -7.22 20.93 2.43
N ALA A 24 -5.91 21.11 2.60
CA ALA A 24 -4.92 20.09 2.22
C ALA A 24 -5.15 18.71 2.90
N GLU A 25 -6.05 18.67 3.88
CA GLU A 25 -6.52 17.49 4.60
C GLU A 25 -7.43 16.58 3.74
N GLU A 26 -8.19 17.14 2.79
CA GLU A 26 -9.13 16.39 1.94
C GLU A 26 -8.43 15.61 0.82
N ALA A 27 -7.18 15.95 0.48
CA ALA A 27 -6.42 15.35 -0.62
C ALA A 27 -5.63 14.08 -0.23
N THR A 28 -5.71 13.62 1.03
CA THR A 28 -4.86 12.52 1.56
C THR A 28 -5.61 11.33 2.13
N ALA A 29 -6.94 11.37 2.21
CA ALA A 29 -7.72 10.26 2.75
C ALA A 29 -7.75 9.09 1.75
N VAL A 30 -7.00 8.03 2.03
CA VAL A 30 -7.17 6.75 1.33
C VAL A 30 -8.52 6.18 1.77
N PRO A 31 -9.43 5.85 0.84
CA PRO A 31 -10.72 5.28 1.21
C PRO A 31 -10.56 4.03 2.10
N LEU A 32 -11.48 3.85 3.05
CA LEU A 32 -11.47 2.69 3.94
C LEU A 32 -11.64 1.38 3.17
N ALA A 33 -11.31 0.25 3.81
CA ALA A 33 -11.32 -1.08 3.17
C ALA A 33 -12.66 -1.43 2.51
N GLU A 34 -13.77 -1.19 3.20
CA GLU A 34 -15.09 -1.60 2.72
C GLU A 34 -15.50 -0.81 1.48
N GLU A 35 -15.24 0.50 1.47
CA GLU A 35 -15.48 1.36 0.32
C GLU A 35 -14.56 0.98 -0.86
N THR A 36 -13.29 0.72 -0.58
CA THR A 36 -12.29 0.34 -1.59
C THR A 36 -12.66 -0.99 -2.25
N MET A 37 -13.04 -2.00 -1.45
CA MET A 37 -13.41 -3.32 -1.96
C MET A 37 -14.74 -3.33 -2.73
N ALA A 38 -15.69 -2.47 -2.35
CA ALA A 38 -16.96 -2.34 -3.06
C ALA A 38 -16.78 -1.75 -4.47
N ARG A 39 -15.74 -0.92 -4.64
CA ARG A 39 -15.40 -0.25 -5.91
C ARG A 39 -14.20 -0.89 -6.63
N ALA A 40 -13.77 -2.07 -6.18
CA ALA A 40 -12.54 -2.70 -6.65
C ALA A 40 -12.58 -3.03 -8.14
N ASP A 41 -11.86 -2.24 -8.93
CA ASP A 41 -11.60 -2.50 -10.35
C ASP A 41 -10.33 -3.37 -10.49
N ALA A 42 -10.53 -4.68 -10.63
CA ALA A 42 -9.45 -5.63 -10.79
C ALA A 42 -8.99 -5.69 -12.25
N ALA A 43 -7.69 -5.55 -12.48
CA ALA A 43 -7.12 -5.52 -13.83
C ALA A 43 -7.18 -6.87 -14.58
N THR A 44 -7.40 -7.99 -13.88
CA THR A 44 -7.48 -9.33 -14.49
C THR A 44 -8.61 -10.15 -13.87
N PRO A 45 -9.13 -11.17 -14.58
CA PRO A 45 -10.08 -12.11 -14.02
C PRO A 45 -9.55 -12.85 -12.77
N ALA A 46 -8.24 -13.12 -12.71
CA ALA A 46 -7.61 -13.75 -11.56
C ALA A 46 -7.58 -12.81 -10.35
N GLY A 47 -7.28 -11.51 -10.58
CA GLY A 47 -7.40 -10.46 -9.56
C GLY A 47 -8.84 -10.31 -9.07
N GLY A 48 -9.84 -10.34 -9.96
CA GLY A 48 -11.24 -10.28 -9.58
C GLY A 48 -11.67 -11.43 -8.67
N LYS A 49 -11.29 -12.67 -9.02
CA LYS A 49 -11.52 -13.85 -8.15
C LYS A 49 -10.82 -13.74 -6.79
N LEU A 50 -9.66 -13.09 -6.77
CA LEU A 50 -8.90 -12.87 -5.54
C LEU A 50 -9.66 -11.89 -4.62
N ILE A 51 -10.11 -10.77 -5.16
CA ILE A 51 -10.91 -9.78 -4.41
C ILE A 51 -12.22 -10.40 -3.91
N GLU A 52 -12.90 -11.21 -4.73
CA GLU A 52 -14.10 -11.94 -4.31
C GLU A 52 -13.81 -12.85 -3.11
N LEU A 53 -12.74 -13.64 -3.19
CA LEU A 53 -12.36 -14.55 -2.12
C LEU A 53 -11.99 -13.79 -0.83
N LEU A 54 -11.32 -12.65 -0.93
CA LEU A 54 -11.03 -11.79 0.21
C LEU A 54 -12.31 -11.25 0.86
N ARG A 55 -13.32 -10.91 0.04
CA ARG A 55 -14.62 -10.48 0.54
C ARG A 55 -15.32 -11.60 1.29
N THR A 56 -15.32 -12.81 0.75
CA THR A 56 -15.85 -13.99 1.45
C THR A 56 -15.13 -14.23 2.78
N VAL A 57 -13.79 -14.19 2.79
CA VAL A 57 -13.01 -14.35 4.03
C VAL A 57 -13.39 -13.29 5.06
N ARG A 58 -13.52 -12.02 4.67
CA ARG A 58 -13.93 -10.93 5.55
C ARG A 58 -15.35 -11.13 6.09
N THR A 59 -16.31 -11.47 5.24
CA THR A 59 -17.71 -11.70 5.63
C THR A 59 -17.84 -12.86 6.62
N ASP A 60 -17.07 -13.94 6.39
CA ASP A 60 -17.14 -15.14 7.22
C ASP A 60 -16.25 -15.05 8.46
N LEU A 61 -15.41 -14.02 8.60
CA LEU A 61 -14.40 -13.90 9.64
C LEU A 61 -15.04 -13.81 11.04
N ARG A 62 -14.81 -14.81 11.87
CA ARG A 62 -15.18 -14.81 13.29
C ARG A 62 -13.96 -14.71 14.19
N THR A 63 -12.89 -15.42 13.84
CA THR A 63 -11.62 -15.39 14.59
C THR A 63 -10.44 -15.46 13.63
N THR A 64 -9.39 -14.71 13.96
CA THR A 64 -8.13 -14.77 13.24
C THR A 64 -6.94 -14.70 14.18
N LYS A 65 -5.81 -15.24 13.72
CA LYS A 65 -4.57 -15.31 14.50
C LYS A 65 -3.36 -15.32 13.58
N TYR A 66 -2.33 -14.58 13.94
CA TYR A 66 -1.04 -14.66 13.28
C TYR A 66 -0.23 -15.85 13.82
N GLN A 67 0.04 -16.85 12.98
CA GLN A 67 0.84 -18.01 13.37
C GLN A 67 1.48 -18.73 12.16
N ALA A 68 2.60 -19.41 12.38
CA ALA A 68 3.35 -20.06 11.29
C ALA A 68 2.57 -21.18 10.57
N ARG A 69 1.71 -21.93 11.28
CA ARG A 69 0.91 -23.01 10.68
C ARG A 69 -0.40 -22.45 10.12
N THR A 70 -0.63 -22.63 8.83
CA THR A 70 -1.92 -22.31 8.20
C THR A 70 -3.00 -23.29 8.66
N VAL A 71 -4.04 -22.76 9.31
CA VAL A 71 -5.26 -23.47 9.69
C VAL A 71 -6.44 -22.60 9.23
N VAL A 72 -7.24 -23.14 8.31
CA VAL A 72 -8.39 -22.42 7.74
C VAL A 72 -9.61 -23.31 7.86
N ARG A 73 -10.62 -22.84 8.57
CA ARG A 73 -11.91 -23.51 8.75
C ARG A 73 -13.01 -22.52 8.34
N PRO A 74 -13.33 -22.43 7.03
CA PRO A 74 -14.26 -21.41 6.53
C PRO A 74 -15.65 -21.52 7.16
N ARG A 75 -16.15 -22.75 7.38
CA ARG A 75 -17.44 -23.00 8.03
C ARG A 75 -17.51 -22.43 9.46
N ASP A 76 -16.39 -22.40 10.16
CA ASP A 76 -16.29 -21.88 11.53
C ASP A 76 -15.89 -20.40 11.56
N GLY A 77 -15.60 -19.79 10.40
CA GLY A 77 -15.05 -18.44 10.32
C GLY A 77 -13.66 -18.29 10.95
N HIS A 78 -12.89 -19.38 11.07
CA HIS A 78 -11.60 -19.38 11.73
C HIS A 78 -10.44 -19.41 10.73
N TYR A 79 -9.58 -18.39 10.82
CA TYR A 79 -8.47 -18.17 9.88
C TYR A 79 -7.17 -17.85 10.64
N ALA A 80 -6.33 -18.86 10.86
CA ALA A 80 -5.05 -18.71 11.55
C ALA A 80 -3.88 -19.00 10.59
N TRP A 81 -3.03 -18.02 10.33
CA TRP A 81 -2.00 -18.09 9.30
C TRP A 81 -0.93 -17.01 9.48
N ASP A 82 0.19 -17.16 8.77
CA ASP A 82 1.11 -16.06 8.53
C ASP A 82 0.86 -15.45 7.15
N CYS A 83 1.58 -14.38 6.81
CA CYS A 83 1.42 -13.66 5.55
C CYS A 83 1.55 -14.58 4.33
N SER A 84 2.55 -15.45 4.33
CA SER A 84 2.85 -16.33 3.20
C SER A 84 1.87 -17.49 3.09
N GLY A 85 1.40 -17.99 4.23
CA GLY A 85 0.40 -19.04 4.32
C GLY A 85 -0.96 -18.56 3.84
N MET A 86 -1.34 -17.34 4.21
CA MET A 86 -2.53 -16.67 3.68
C MET A 86 -2.41 -16.47 2.17
N ALA A 87 -1.30 -15.88 1.71
CA ALA A 87 -1.10 -15.59 0.29
C ALA A 87 -1.13 -16.87 -0.57
N ALA A 88 -0.47 -17.94 -0.12
CA ALA A 88 -0.51 -19.23 -0.79
C ALA A 88 -1.92 -19.83 -0.85
N TRP A 89 -2.68 -19.75 0.25
CA TRP A 89 -4.04 -20.29 0.32
C TRP A 89 -5.01 -19.56 -0.61
N ILE A 90 -4.90 -18.22 -0.67
CA ILE A 90 -5.70 -17.35 -1.53
C ILE A 90 -5.36 -17.61 -3.00
N LEU A 91 -4.08 -17.49 -3.38
CA LEU A 91 -3.65 -17.65 -4.78
C LEU A 91 -3.92 -19.06 -5.31
N GLN A 92 -3.87 -20.10 -4.46
CA GLN A 92 -4.24 -21.46 -4.87
C GLN A 92 -5.69 -21.56 -5.38
N ARG A 93 -6.58 -20.66 -4.94
CA ARG A 93 -8.01 -20.64 -5.27
C ARG A 93 -8.34 -19.61 -6.34
N SER A 94 -7.73 -18.43 -6.28
CA SER A 94 -8.03 -17.33 -7.20
C SER A 94 -7.14 -17.31 -8.45
N ALA A 95 -5.86 -17.69 -8.31
CA ALA A 95 -4.86 -17.61 -9.36
C ALA A 95 -3.89 -18.82 -9.34
N PRO A 96 -4.35 -20.06 -9.61
CA PRO A 96 -3.53 -21.26 -9.43
C PRO A 96 -2.24 -21.27 -10.25
N ARG A 97 -2.23 -20.62 -11.42
CA ARG A 97 -1.03 -20.48 -12.25
C ARG A 97 0.03 -19.61 -11.58
N ALA A 98 -0.37 -18.46 -11.05
CA ALA A 98 0.48 -17.57 -10.26
C ALA A 98 1.04 -18.32 -9.03
N ARG A 99 0.18 -19.06 -8.31
CA ARG A 99 0.60 -19.90 -7.18
C ARG A 99 1.66 -20.95 -7.55
N ARG A 100 1.51 -21.64 -8.68
CA ARG A 100 2.48 -22.67 -9.15
C ARG A 100 3.84 -22.09 -9.51
N ALA A 101 3.91 -20.81 -9.89
CA ALA A 101 5.18 -20.14 -10.17
C ALA A 101 5.95 -19.75 -8.90
N VAL A 102 5.30 -19.75 -7.74
CA VAL A 102 5.94 -19.58 -6.43
C VAL A 102 6.45 -20.93 -5.96
N ALA A 103 7.76 -21.02 -5.71
CA ALA A 103 8.44 -22.27 -5.39
C ALA A 103 7.96 -22.84 -4.04
N GLY A 104 7.91 -24.17 -3.95
CA GLY A 104 7.63 -24.89 -2.71
C GLY A 104 6.14 -25.08 -2.39
N SER A 105 5.87 -26.12 -1.60
CA SER A 105 4.54 -26.41 -1.06
C SER A 105 4.15 -25.43 0.05
N ARG A 106 5.12 -24.98 0.85
CA ARG A 106 4.98 -23.94 1.88
C ARG A 106 5.91 -22.76 1.59
N PRO A 107 5.54 -21.88 0.64
CA PRO A 107 6.37 -20.73 0.31
C PRO A 107 6.44 -19.76 1.47
N VAL A 108 7.53 -19.01 1.52
CA VAL A 108 7.74 -17.85 2.37
C VAL A 108 7.75 -16.57 1.53
N ALA A 109 7.68 -15.39 2.16
CA ALA A 109 7.57 -14.10 1.47
C ALA A 109 8.64 -13.88 0.39
N ARG A 110 9.88 -14.30 0.67
CA ARG A 110 10.99 -14.27 -0.29
C ARG A 110 10.69 -15.02 -1.60
N ASP A 111 9.95 -16.13 -1.54
CA ASP A 111 9.61 -16.92 -2.74
C ASP A 111 8.63 -16.17 -3.64
N PHE A 112 7.65 -15.48 -3.04
CA PHE A 112 6.73 -14.59 -3.75
C PHE A 112 7.48 -13.43 -4.40
N PHE A 113 8.36 -12.78 -3.64
CA PHE A 113 9.22 -11.71 -4.16
C PHE A 113 9.98 -12.17 -5.40
N HIS A 114 10.68 -13.31 -5.34
CA HIS A 114 11.46 -13.80 -6.48
C HIS A 114 10.59 -14.24 -7.67
N ALA A 115 9.40 -14.78 -7.43
CA ALA A 115 8.47 -15.12 -8.50
C ALA A 115 8.01 -13.87 -9.26
N ILE A 116 7.61 -12.82 -8.54
CA ILE A 116 7.13 -11.55 -9.10
C ILE A 116 8.29 -10.78 -9.76
N ALA A 117 9.45 -10.68 -9.10
CA ALA A 117 10.61 -9.95 -9.63
C ALA A 117 11.13 -10.50 -10.98
N ARG A 118 10.92 -11.80 -11.26
CA ARG A 118 11.27 -12.44 -12.54
C ARG A 118 10.18 -12.33 -13.60
N ALA A 119 9.01 -11.80 -13.26
CA ALA A 119 7.91 -11.61 -14.19
C ALA A 119 8.21 -10.42 -15.15
N PRO A 120 7.80 -10.51 -16.42
CA PRO A 120 7.89 -9.40 -17.35
C PRO A 120 6.96 -8.26 -16.92
N THR A 121 7.27 -7.03 -17.35
CA THR A 121 6.42 -5.85 -17.12
C THR A 121 5.42 -5.62 -18.25
N ASP A 122 5.74 -6.07 -19.47
CA ASP A 122 4.95 -5.86 -20.68
C ASP A 122 3.79 -6.85 -20.84
N ARG A 123 3.94 -8.08 -20.31
CA ARG A 123 2.92 -9.13 -20.44
C ARG A 123 2.99 -10.18 -19.33
N PRO A 124 1.87 -10.87 -19.04
CA PRO A 124 1.89 -11.99 -18.11
C PRO A 124 2.74 -13.17 -18.60
N ARG A 125 3.55 -13.74 -17.69
CA ARG A 125 4.30 -14.97 -17.91
C ARG A 125 4.25 -15.83 -16.65
N LYS A 126 3.93 -17.12 -16.82
CA LYS A 126 3.78 -18.08 -15.70
C LYS A 126 2.81 -17.57 -14.61
N GLY A 127 1.74 -16.87 -15.00
CA GLY A 127 0.72 -16.40 -14.06
C GLY A 127 1.03 -15.05 -13.40
N TRP A 128 2.12 -14.38 -13.76
CA TRP A 128 2.52 -13.10 -13.18
C TRP A 128 2.88 -12.08 -14.26
N GLN A 129 2.47 -10.83 -14.06
CA GLN A 129 3.05 -9.65 -14.70
C GLN A 129 3.55 -8.74 -13.59
N ARG A 130 4.79 -8.23 -13.69
CA ARG A 130 5.31 -7.24 -12.73
C ARG A 130 4.74 -5.87 -13.08
N VAL A 131 4.33 -5.10 -12.10
CA VAL A 131 3.73 -3.78 -12.30
C VAL A 131 4.42 -2.73 -11.44
N HIS A 132 4.43 -1.48 -11.91
CA HIS A 132 4.89 -0.36 -11.10
C HIS A 132 3.86 -0.03 -10.01
N VAL A 133 4.31 0.53 -8.88
CA VAL A 133 3.41 0.86 -7.77
C VAL A 133 2.32 1.85 -8.18
N SER A 134 2.61 2.78 -9.09
CA SER A 134 1.64 3.73 -9.65
C SER A 134 0.54 3.07 -10.49
N GLU A 135 0.75 1.82 -10.93
CA GLU A 135 -0.17 1.05 -11.76
C GLU A 135 -0.91 -0.04 -10.97
N VAL A 136 -0.71 -0.08 -9.65
CA VAL A 136 -1.34 -1.07 -8.77
C VAL A 136 -2.86 -0.95 -8.87
N LYS A 137 -3.51 -2.11 -8.96
CA LYS A 137 -4.95 -2.30 -9.01
C LYS A 137 -5.38 -3.33 -7.97
N ALA A 138 -6.68 -3.38 -7.72
CA ALA A 138 -7.24 -4.38 -6.83
C ALA A 138 -6.90 -5.80 -7.31
N GLY A 139 -6.40 -6.63 -6.39
CA GLY A 139 -5.99 -8.00 -6.65
C GLY A 139 -4.52 -8.17 -7.03
N ASP A 140 -3.77 -7.08 -7.21
CA ASP A 140 -2.32 -7.16 -7.36
C ASP A 140 -1.68 -7.62 -6.03
N THR A 141 -0.65 -8.44 -6.11
CA THR A 141 0.10 -8.97 -4.96
C THR A 141 1.35 -8.16 -4.74
N PHE A 142 1.65 -7.75 -3.52
CA PHE A 142 2.94 -7.16 -3.17
C PHE A 142 3.77 -8.14 -2.36
N ALA A 143 5.09 -8.07 -2.52
CA ALA A 143 6.01 -8.80 -1.67
C ALA A 143 7.31 -8.01 -1.49
N TRP A 144 7.94 -8.15 -0.34
CA TRP A 144 9.26 -7.58 -0.10
C TRP A 144 10.19 -8.53 0.64
N LEU A 145 11.48 -8.32 0.47
CA LEU A 145 12.52 -9.03 1.21
C LEU A 145 12.71 -8.41 2.59
N ARG A 146 13.14 -9.22 3.56
CA ARG A 146 13.57 -8.72 4.87
C ARG A 146 14.54 -7.54 4.69
N SER A 147 14.25 -6.45 5.38
CA SER A 147 15.15 -5.30 5.46
C SER A 147 16.50 -5.70 6.06
N PRO A 148 17.64 -5.24 5.51
CA PRO A 148 18.96 -5.59 6.04
C PRO A 148 19.18 -5.09 7.48
N ILE A 149 18.49 -4.01 7.88
CA ILE A 149 18.56 -3.45 9.24
C ILE A 149 17.59 -4.13 10.22
N SER A 150 16.74 -5.05 9.76
CA SER A 150 15.81 -5.75 10.63
C SER A 150 16.51 -6.89 11.37
N THR A 151 16.42 -6.87 12.70
CA THR A 151 16.87 -7.95 13.59
C THR A 151 15.92 -9.16 13.60
N SER A 152 14.75 -9.04 12.99
CA SER A 152 13.76 -10.11 12.92
C SER A 152 14.23 -11.26 12.01
N LYS A 153 13.82 -12.49 12.33
CA LYS A 153 14.08 -13.71 11.54
C LYS A 153 13.10 -13.92 10.38
N ILE A 154 12.18 -12.98 10.13
CA ILE A 154 11.24 -13.06 9.00
C ILE A 154 11.98 -12.99 7.65
N THR A 155 11.44 -13.62 6.61
CA THR A 155 12.07 -13.59 5.27
C THR A 155 11.67 -12.35 4.45
N GLY A 156 10.72 -11.58 4.96
CA GLY A 156 10.05 -10.50 4.25
C GLY A 156 8.57 -10.48 4.59
N HIS A 157 7.76 -9.91 3.70
CA HIS A 157 6.31 -9.93 3.81
C HIS A 157 5.63 -10.06 2.44
N VAL A 158 4.37 -10.48 2.46
CA VAL A 158 3.53 -10.61 1.27
C VAL A 158 2.07 -10.30 1.63
N GLY A 159 1.37 -9.63 0.73
CA GLY A 159 -0.05 -9.35 0.86
C GLY A 159 -0.64 -8.93 -0.49
N PHE A 160 -1.84 -8.36 -0.45
CA PHE A 160 -2.59 -7.98 -1.65
C PHE A 160 -3.03 -6.53 -1.57
N ALA A 161 -2.98 -5.83 -2.70
CA ALA A 161 -3.65 -4.55 -2.86
C ALA A 161 -5.15 -4.80 -3.05
N VAL A 162 -5.98 -4.05 -2.34
CA VAL A 162 -7.45 -4.15 -2.46
C VAL A 162 -8.06 -2.99 -3.24
N GLY A 163 -7.22 -2.02 -3.62
CA GLY A 163 -7.58 -0.85 -4.43
C GLY A 163 -6.38 -0.31 -5.20
N PRO A 164 -6.56 0.81 -5.92
CA PRO A 164 -5.47 1.46 -6.62
C PRO A 164 -4.46 2.12 -5.65
N ALA A 165 -3.27 2.41 -6.14
CA ALA A 165 -2.34 3.27 -5.44
C ALA A 165 -2.77 4.74 -5.53
N HIS A 166 -2.60 5.46 -4.43
CA HIS A 166 -2.87 6.90 -4.33
C HIS A 166 -1.55 7.63 -4.08
N ALA A 167 -1.19 8.58 -4.94
CA ALA A 167 -0.03 9.42 -4.70
C ALA A 167 -0.22 10.22 -3.40
N VAL A 168 0.80 10.25 -2.55
CA VAL A 168 0.76 11.00 -1.30
C VAL A 168 1.05 12.47 -1.60
N ALA A 169 0.09 13.34 -1.29
CA ALA A 169 0.22 14.78 -1.54
C ALA A 169 1.48 15.36 -0.85
N GLY A 170 2.27 16.13 -1.59
CA GLY A 170 3.52 16.72 -1.08
C GLY A 170 4.72 15.75 -1.02
N TRP A 171 4.52 14.48 -1.40
CA TRP A 171 5.53 13.42 -1.34
C TRP A 171 5.68 12.72 -2.72
N PRO A 172 6.44 13.31 -3.66
CA PRO A 172 6.72 12.67 -4.94
C PRO A 172 7.33 11.27 -4.75
N GLY A 173 6.89 10.30 -5.55
CA GLY A 173 7.35 8.91 -5.44
C GLY A 173 6.77 8.12 -4.27
N ALA A 174 5.94 8.72 -3.40
CA ALA A 174 5.24 8.01 -2.35
C ALA A 174 3.80 7.67 -2.75
N TYR A 175 3.42 6.42 -2.53
CA TYR A 175 2.11 5.89 -2.88
C TYR A 175 1.49 5.19 -1.69
N ALA A 176 0.33 5.67 -1.24
CA ALA A 176 -0.48 4.97 -0.27
C ALA A 176 -1.34 3.92 -0.97
N VAL A 177 -1.35 2.70 -0.42
CA VAL A 177 -2.09 1.57 -0.98
C VAL A 177 -2.89 0.94 0.14
N ARG A 178 -4.19 0.76 -0.09
CA ARG A 178 -5.02 -0.07 0.77
C ARG A 178 -4.68 -1.53 0.50
N ILE A 179 -4.28 -2.22 1.55
CA ILE A 179 -3.82 -3.60 1.49
C ILE A 179 -4.69 -4.52 2.33
N VAL A 180 -4.55 -5.81 2.07
CA VAL A 180 -4.92 -6.88 2.98
C VAL A 180 -3.74 -7.83 3.13
N ASP A 181 -3.46 -8.20 4.37
CA ASP A 181 -2.38 -9.12 4.70
C ASP A 181 -2.69 -9.93 5.95
N ALA A 182 -1.71 -10.73 6.39
CA ALA A 182 -1.73 -11.32 7.70
C ALA A 182 -0.47 -10.95 8.49
N THR A 183 -0.62 -10.26 9.61
CA THR A 183 0.50 -9.81 10.47
C THR A 183 0.11 -9.81 11.94
N ARG A 184 1.11 -9.68 12.82
CA ARG A 184 0.87 -9.55 14.27
C ARG A 184 0.42 -8.14 14.67
N LEU A 185 0.94 -7.11 14.02
CA LEU A 185 0.72 -5.70 14.38
C LEU A 185 -0.11 -4.99 13.30
N PRO A 186 -1.09 -4.15 13.66
CA PRO A 186 -1.89 -3.39 12.70
C PRO A 186 -1.04 -2.40 11.90
N HIS A 187 -1.56 -2.00 10.74
CA HIS A 187 -1.10 -0.85 9.95
C HIS A 187 -1.91 0.41 10.31
N GLN A 188 -1.84 1.46 9.49
CA GLN A 188 -2.80 2.56 9.56
C GLN A 188 -4.20 2.10 9.13
N ASP A 189 -5.24 2.63 9.77
CA ASP A 189 -6.65 2.33 9.49
C ASP A 189 -6.92 0.82 9.46
N ASP A 190 -6.25 0.07 10.35
CA ASP A 190 -6.31 -1.38 10.31
C ASP A 190 -7.62 -1.91 10.88
N THR A 191 -8.16 -2.97 10.28
CA THR A 191 -9.33 -3.65 10.82
C THR A 191 -9.01 -4.58 11.99
N ARG A 192 -7.73 -4.79 12.31
CA ARG A 192 -7.27 -5.64 13.42
C ARG A 192 -7.15 -4.83 14.71
N GLU A 193 -7.58 -5.45 15.79
CA GLU A 193 -7.37 -4.93 17.14
C GLU A 193 -5.88 -4.92 17.50
N PRO A 194 -5.31 -3.77 17.94
CA PRO A 194 -3.88 -3.66 18.26
C PRO A 194 -3.41 -4.65 19.34
N SER A 195 -4.26 -4.97 20.32
CA SER A 195 -3.96 -5.90 21.40
C SER A 195 -4.36 -7.36 21.11
N GLY A 196 -4.82 -7.66 19.90
CA GLY A 196 -5.29 -8.99 19.51
C GLY A 196 -4.19 -9.97 19.13
N ASP A 197 -4.59 -11.17 18.74
CA ASP A 197 -3.72 -12.25 18.27
C ASP A 197 -3.14 -12.02 16.86
N GLY A 198 -3.42 -10.86 16.25
CA GLY A 198 -3.12 -10.53 14.86
C GLY A 198 -3.87 -11.43 13.88
N GLY A 199 -3.34 -11.60 12.68
CA GLY A 199 -3.91 -12.44 11.63
C GLY A 199 -4.38 -11.59 10.46
N PHE A 200 -5.50 -11.96 9.85
CA PHE A 200 -6.08 -11.28 8.69
C PHE A 200 -6.54 -9.86 9.03
N GLY A 201 -6.16 -8.89 8.21
CA GLY A 201 -6.71 -7.54 8.30
C GLY A 201 -6.43 -6.70 7.09
N PHE A 202 -7.22 -5.64 6.95
CA PHE A 202 -7.01 -4.60 5.97
C PHE A 202 -6.34 -3.42 6.63
N GLY A 203 -5.42 -2.77 5.93
CA GLY A 203 -4.72 -1.60 6.42
C GLY A 203 -4.24 -0.73 5.28
N THR A 204 -3.65 0.40 5.62
CA THR A 204 -3.03 1.32 4.66
C THR A 204 -1.52 1.31 4.88
N MET A 205 -0.77 1.07 3.80
CA MET A 205 0.69 1.18 3.80
C MET A 205 1.12 2.20 2.75
N VAL A 206 2.25 2.86 2.99
CA VAL A 206 2.89 3.74 2.01
C VAL A 206 4.13 3.06 1.45
N PHE A 207 4.32 3.16 0.14
CA PHE A 207 5.46 2.63 -0.60
C PHE A 207 6.19 3.79 -1.27
N VAL A 208 7.50 3.86 -1.13
CA VAL A 208 8.33 4.97 -1.65
C VAL A 208 9.24 4.45 -2.75
N THR A 209 9.15 5.08 -3.92
CA THR A 209 10.00 4.79 -5.08
C THR A 209 11.25 5.64 -5.11
N GLY A 210 12.34 5.11 -5.67
CA GLY A 210 13.45 5.95 -6.14
C GLY A 210 13.18 6.51 -7.54
N ASP A 211 14.16 7.21 -8.10
CA ASP A 211 14.10 7.79 -9.46
C ASP A 211 13.91 6.73 -10.57
N ASP A 212 14.30 5.48 -10.30
CA ASP A 212 14.09 4.34 -11.19
C ASP A 212 12.65 3.80 -11.16
N GLY A 213 11.78 4.40 -10.36
CA GLY A 213 10.38 3.97 -10.17
C GLY A 213 10.24 2.65 -9.39
N GLU A 214 11.33 2.09 -8.87
CA GLU A 214 11.31 0.89 -8.05
C GLU A 214 11.12 1.26 -6.58
N VAL A 215 10.31 0.49 -5.86
CA VAL A 215 10.04 0.73 -4.44
C VAL A 215 11.26 0.36 -3.59
N LYS A 216 11.78 1.34 -2.85
CA LYS A 216 12.98 1.22 -2.00
C LYS A 216 12.65 1.19 -0.51
N ALA A 217 11.46 1.64 -0.11
CA ALA A 217 11.01 1.62 1.27
C ALA A 217 9.50 1.52 1.37
N TYR A 218 9.04 1.19 2.58
CA TYR A 218 7.65 1.30 2.98
C TYR A 218 7.52 1.97 4.35
N ALA A 219 6.38 2.61 4.61
CA ALA A 219 5.94 3.01 5.94
C ALA A 219 4.79 2.12 6.39
N TRP A 220 4.96 1.48 7.56
CA TRP A 220 4.03 0.49 8.11
C TRP A 220 2.71 1.12 8.56
N PHE A 221 2.77 2.31 9.15
CA PHE A 221 1.62 3.06 9.61
C PHE A 221 1.19 4.13 8.59
N GLY A 222 1.24 3.76 7.32
CA GLY A 222 0.78 4.57 6.19
C GLY A 222 1.23 6.04 6.23
N THR A 223 0.27 6.96 6.19
CA THR A 223 0.46 8.42 6.17
C THR A 223 0.48 9.07 7.55
N GLU A 224 0.08 8.37 8.61
CA GLU A 224 -0.10 8.92 9.97
C GLU A 224 1.20 9.48 10.55
N TYR A 225 2.31 8.82 10.26
CA TYR A 225 3.65 9.20 10.71
C TYR A 225 4.48 9.86 9.62
N LEU A 226 3.87 10.16 8.47
CA LEU A 226 4.58 10.93 7.45
C LEU A 226 4.73 12.38 7.92
N PRO A 227 5.95 12.91 7.91
CA PRO A 227 6.17 14.31 8.21
C PRO A 227 5.33 15.22 7.32
N ARG A 228 4.77 16.27 7.92
CA ARG A 228 3.90 17.22 7.21
C ARG A 228 4.66 18.13 6.24
N SER A 229 5.99 18.10 6.23
CA SER A 229 6.86 18.90 5.36
C SER A 229 7.85 18.04 4.58
N ARG A 230 8.05 18.38 3.30
CA ARG A 230 9.03 17.75 2.38
C ARG A 230 10.48 17.91 2.84
N THR A 231 10.73 18.94 3.63
CA THR A 231 12.02 19.20 4.28
C THR A 231 11.95 18.69 5.70
N GLN A 232 12.84 17.76 6.03
CA GLN A 232 13.03 17.33 7.40
C GLN A 232 14.35 17.80 7.93
N HIS A 233 14.31 18.28 9.17
CA HIS A 233 15.46 18.59 9.98
C HIS A 233 15.74 17.36 10.83
N VAL A 234 16.53 16.43 10.32
CA VAL A 234 16.91 15.23 11.07
C VAL A 234 18.14 15.57 11.89
N ARG A 235 17.99 15.58 13.21
CA ARG A 235 19.10 15.79 14.14
C ARG A 235 19.83 14.47 14.36
N VAL A 236 21.04 14.35 13.83
CA VAL A 236 21.92 13.19 14.00
C VAL A 236 22.97 13.55 15.05
N GLY A 237 22.77 13.05 16.29
CA GLY A 237 23.61 13.41 17.44
C GLY A 237 23.51 14.89 17.83
N GLU A 238 24.48 15.41 18.58
CA GLU A 238 24.44 16.79 19.09
C GLU A 238 24.81 17.87 18.05
N ARG A 239 25.34 17.51 16.87
CA ARG A 239 26.01 18.48 15.98
C ARG A 239 25.56 18.55 14.53
N HIS A 240 24.67 17.68 14.05
CA HIS A 240 24.30 17.67 12.64
C HIS A 240 22.78 17.73 12.44
N GLU A 241 22.33 18.84 11.86
CA GLU A 241 21.00 19.00 11.31
C GLU A 241 21.08 18.71 9.82
N VAL A 242 20.56 17.55 9.41
CA VAL A 242 20.47 17.21 7.99
C VAL A 242 19.13 17.70 7.47
N VAL A 243 19.20 18.63 6.52
CA VAL A 243 18.04 19.17 5.79
C VAL A 243 18.00 18.49 4.43
N GLY A 244 16.99 17.64 4.20
CA GLY A 244 16.87 16.89 2.94
C GLY A 244 15.46 16.42 2.64
N THR A 245 15.23 16.08 1.36
CA THR A 245 14.09 15.30 0.86
C THR A 245 14.42 13.81 0.89
N ILE A 246 13.45 12.88 0.82
CA ILE A 246 13.77 11.44 0.90
C ILE A 246 14.75 10.97 -0.20
N ASP A 247 14.73 11.65 -1.35
CA ASP A 247 15.61 11.42 -2.51
C ASP A 247 17.07 11.84 -2.23
N THR A 248 17.25 12.78 -1.30
CA THR A 248 18.56 13.34 -0.91
C THR A 248 18.99 12.91 0.49
N LEU A 249 18.06 12.39 1.29
CA LEU A 249 18.31 11.86 2.61
C LEU A 249 18.98 10.49 2.44
N PRO A 250 20.16 10.30 3.07
CA PRO A 250 20.76 8.98 3.14
C PRO A 250 19.74 7.96 3.62
N SER A 251 19.67 6.79 2.97
CA SER A 251 18.76 5.71 3.37
C SER A 251 18.93 5.25 4.83
N GLU A 252 20.07 5.59 5.44
CA GLU A 252 20.39 5.42 6.85
C GLU A 252 19.48 6.25 7.79
N LEU A 253 18.91 7.35 7.28
CA LEU A 253 18.01 8.22 8.03
C LEU A 253 16.54 7.78 7.93
N TRP A 254 16.19 6.93 6.97
CA TRP A 254 14.80 6.50 6.73
C TRP A 254 14.11 5.84 7.93
N PRO A 255 14.78 5.00 8.75
CA PRO A 255 14.17 4.43 9.95
C PRO A 255 13.70 5.48 10.96
N TRP A 256 14.39 6.61 11.04
CA TRP A 256 14.03 7.73 11.92
C TRP A 256 12.77 8.47 11.44
N LEU A 257 12.37 8.23 10.19
CA LEU A 257 11.23 8.86 9.53
C LEU A 257 10.04 7.91 9.40
N GLY A 258 10.08 6.77 10.10
CA GLY A 258 9.03 5.74 10.04
C GLY A 258 9.10 4.85 8.79
N PHE A 259 10.16 4.98 7.97
CA PHE A 259 10.35 4.18 6.77
C PHE A 259 11.31 3.01 6.99
N MET A 260 10.91 1.84 6.51
CA MET A 260 11.75 0.65 6.49
C MET A 260 12.32 0.46 5.08
N PRO A 261 13.66 0.50 4.90
CA PRO A 261 14.26 0.22 3.61
C PRO A 261 14.00 -1.24 3.24
N ALA A 262 13.36 -1.46 2.10
CA ALA A 262 13.04 -2.77 1.59
C ALA A 262 12.83 -2.73 0.08
N ARG A 263 13.29 -3.77 -0.61
CA ARG A 263 12.94 -3.97 -2.01
C ARG A 263 11.55 -4.56 -2.06
N VAL A 264 10.59 -3.82 -2.59
CA VAL A 264 9.20 -4.26 -2.76
C VAL A 264 8.92 -4.45 -4.25
N VAL A 265 8.17 -5.49 -4.59
CA VAL A 265 7.67 -5.72 -5.95
C VAL A 265 6.16 -5.91 -5.91
N PHE A 266 5.49 -5.43 -6.96
CA PHE A 266 4.07 -5.69 -7.21
C PHE A 266 3.92 -6.61 -8.42
N GLY A 267 3.03 -7.59 -8.27
CA GLY A 267 2.76 -8.62 -9.25
C GLY A 267 1.27 -8.75 -9.49
N ARG A 268 0.86 -8.58 -10.73
CA ARG A 268 -0.49 -8.82 -11.20
C ARG A 268 -0.69 -10.31 -11.48
N PRO A 269 -1.52 -11.02 -10.71
CA PRO A 269 -1.81 -12.41 -11.01
C PRO A 269 -2.63 -12.51 -12.30
N SER A 270 -2.32 -13.51 -13.12
CA SER A 270 -3.07 -13.86 -14.32
C SER A 270 -3.52 -15.33 -14.28
N ALA A 271 -4.54 -15.65 -15.08
CA ALA A 271 -5.02 -17.02 -15.27
C ALA A 271 -3.96 -17.94 -15.91
#